data_AF-A0A7S1V2C3-F1
#
_entry.id   AF-A0A7S1V2C3-F1
#
_cell.length_a   1.000
_cell.length_b   1.000
_cell.length_c   1.000
_cell.angle_alpha   90.00
_cell.angle_beta   90.00
_cell.angle_gamma   90.00
#
_symmetry.space_group_name_H-M   'P 1'
#
loop_
_entity.id
_entity.type
_entity.pdbx_description
1 polymer ?
#
loop_
_entity_poly.entity_id
_entity_poly.type
_entity_poly.pdbx_seq_one_letter_code
_entity_poly.pdbx_strand_id
1 'polypeptide(L)'
;ISFCNSALASGQTFVVHDTDQDKSTQTAIDSPIKAYAGSPIKDAAGRVIGILCMLDNKPRPDFTAGHEIQMEQLCRMALHCIENWLLRLNVERLEAQRVALAAAKDKRSPPKGDVTIVFTDIQGSTALWETNPNVMRDAQDLHDTIIRKVCSANHGYEIETEGDSFQLAFHDAVDAVKFALEAQMALFEASWSHELLGMSNACDDGGAFRGLRIR
;
A
#
# COMPACT_ATOMS: atom_id res chain seq x y z
N ILE A 1 -14.69 42.14 -8.17
CA ILE A 1 -13.75 41.49 -9.12
C ILE A 1 -13.11 40.29 -8.43
N SER A 2 -12.99 39.14 -9.09
CA SER A 2 -12.07 38.09 -8.63
C SER A 2 -10.69 38.40 -9.20
N PHE A 3 -9.74 38.82 -8.36
CA PHE A 3 -8.35 39.10 -8.78
C PHE A 3 -7.70 37.90 -9.51
N CYS A 4 -8.20 36.69 -9.24
CA CYS A 4 -7.80 35.45 -9.89
C CYS A 4 -8.14 35.41 -11.39
N ASN A 5 -9.20 36.10 -11.83
CA ASN A 5 -9.63 36.06 -13.23
C ASN A 5 -8.59 36.68 -14.18
N SER A 6 -7.86 37.70 -13.72
CA SER A 6 -6.81 38.33 -14.53
C SER A 6 -5.63 37.39 -14.75
N ALA A 7 -5.18 36.69 -13.70
CA ALA A 7 -4.12 35.67 -13.79
C ALA A 7 -4.58 34.45 -14.62
N LEU A 8 -5.85 34.07 -14.50
CA LEU A 8 -6.46 32.99 -15.27
C LEU A 8 -6.52 33.34 -16.78
N ALA A 9 -6.94 34.57 -17.11
CA ALA A 9 -7.11 35.03 -18.49
C ALA A 9 -5.78 35.26 -19.20
N SER A 10 -4.77 35.80 -18.51
CA SER A 10 -3.44 36.01 -19.08
C SER A 10 -2.61 34.72 -19.17
N GLY A 11 -2.89 33.75 -18.29
CA GLY A 11 -2.03 32.58 -18.11
C GLY A 11 -0.63 32.96 -17.64
N GLN A 12 -0.43 34.14 -17.06
CA GLN A 12 0.84 34.63 -16.54
C GLN A 12 0.67 35.13 -15.12
N THR A 13 1.79 35.26 -14.38
CA THR A 13 1.79 35.87 -13.06
C THR A 13 1.27 37.29 -13.16
N PHE A 14 0.27 37.63 -12.34
CA PHE A 14 -0.39 38.92 -12.31
C PHE A 14 -0.20 39.55 -10.93
N VAL A 15 0.39 40.74 -10.88
CA VAL A 15 0.74 41.44 -9.65
C VAL A 15 0.07 42.81 -9.62
N VAL A 16 -0.51 43.13 -8.47
CA VAL A 16 -1.04 44.45 -8.12
C VAL A 16 -0.38 44.90 -6.83
N HIS A 17 0.49 45.90 -6.93
CA HIS A 17 1.26 46.41 -5.79
C HIS A 17 0.42 47.28 -4.84
N ASP A 18 -0.55 48.01 -5.39
CA ASP A 18 -1.50 48.85 -4.65
C ASP A 18 -2.84 48.85 -5.39
N THR A 19 -3.85 48.18 -4.81
CA THR A 19 -5.18 48.03 -5.42
C THR A 19 -5.97 49.33 -5.47
N ASP A 20 -5.63 50.34 -4.66
CA ASP A 20 -6.29 51.65 -4.69
C ASP A 20 -5.79 52.50 -5.86
N GLN A 21 -4.58 52.21 -6.37
CA GLN A 21 -3.94 52.94 -7.46
C GLN A 21 -4.04 52.23 -8.81
N ASP A 22 -4.29 50.92 -8.81
CA ASP A 22 -4.35 50.13 -10.03
C ASP A 22 -5.72 50.27 -10.74
N LYS A 23 -5.68 50.59 -12.03
CA LYS A 23 -6.91 50.79 -12.83
C LYS A 23 -7.66 49.49 -13.08
N SER A 24 -6.95 48.35 -13.10
CA SER A 24 -7.54 47.03 -13.32
C SER A 24 -8.40 46.56 -12.13
N THR A 25 -8.28 47.23 -10.98
CA THR A 25 -8.99 46.91 -9.73
C THR A 25 -10.09 47.90 -9.39
N GLN A 26 -10.44 48.82 -10.30
CA GLN A 26 -11.43 49.90 -10.07
C GLN A 26 -12.85 49.44 -9.67
N THR A 27 -13.20 48.16 -9.81
CA THR A 27 -14.47 47.62 -9.29
C THR A 27 -14.30 46.79 -8.00
N ALA A 28 -13.18 46.95 -7.28
CA ALA A 28 -12.89 46.43 -5.96
C ALA A 28 -12.78 47.54 -4.88
N ILE A 29 -13.46 48.67 -5.11
CA ILE A 29 -13.56 49.79 -4.17
C ILE A 29 -14.05 49.26 -2.82
N ASP A 30 -13.38 49.65 -1.73
CA ASP A 30 -13.63 49.22 -0.34
C ASP A 30 -13.15 47.80 0.05
N SER A 31 -12.27 47.19 -0.76
CA SER A 31 -11.62 45.91 -0.39
C SER A 31 -10.56 46.09 0.70
N PRO A 32 -10.48 45.19 1.71
CA PRO A 32 -9.37 45.17 2.67
C PRO A 32 -8.05 44.70 2.05
N ILE A 33 -8.06 44.19 0.83
CA ILE A 33 -6.87 43.73 0.11
C ILE A 33 -6.25 44.94 -0.60
N LYS A 34 -5.01 45.25 -0.24
CA LYS A 34 -4.21 46.36 -0.80
C LYS A 34 -3.09 45.90 -1.71
N ALA A 35 -2.68 44.64 -1.65
CA ALA A 35 -1.79 44.04 -2.64
C ALA A 35 -2.23 42.62 -2.99
N TYR A 36 -1.98 42.22 -4.23
CA TYR A 36 -2.33 40.91 -4.76
C TYR A 36 -1.24 40.40 -5.69
N ALA A 37 -0.92 39.12 -5.59
CA ALA A 37 -0.18 38.41 -6.62
C ALA A 37 -0.88 37.08 -6.89
N GLY A 38 -1.09 36.76 -8.17
CA GLY A 38 -1.68 35.50 -8.61
C GLY A 38 -0.80 34.86 -9.66
N SER A 39 -0.34 33.63 -9.42
CA SER A 39 0.47 32.88 -10.38
C SER A 39 -0.25 31.59 -10.77
N PRO A 40 -0.34 31.27 -12.08
CA PRO A 40 -1.07 30.11 -12.55
C PRO A 40 -0.32 28.81 -12.29
N ILE A 41 -1.01 27.84 -11.70
CA ILE A 41 -0.56 26.45 -11.63
C ILE A 41 -0.91 25.82 -12.97
N LYS A 42 0.11 25.42 -13.74
CA LYS A 42 -0.04 24.86 -15.09
C LYS A 42 0.37 23.41 -15.11
N ASP A 43 -0.38 22.58 -15.83
CA ASP A 43 0.04 21.21 -16.13
C ASP A 43 1.12 21.15 -17.22
N ALA A 44 1.61 19.95 -17.53
CA ALA A 44 2.62 19.73 -18.57
C ALA A 44 2.16 20.15 -19.99
N ALA A 45 0.85 20.26 -20.23
CA ALA A 45 0.28 20.74 -21.49
C ALA A 45 0.11 22.28 -21.51
N GLY A 46 0.51 22.97 -20.45
CA GLY A 46 0.37 24.41 -20.30
C GLY A 46 -1.04 24.88 -19.91
N ARG A 47 -1.96 23.96 -19.58
CA ARG A 47 -3.32 24.30 -19.16
C ARG A 47 -3.30 24.77 -17.71
N VAL A 48 -4.03 25.84 -17.42
CA VAL A 48 -4.14 26.37 -16.06
C VAL A 48 -5.14 25.52 -15.27
N ILE A 49 -4.65 24.84 -14.23
CA ILE A 49 -5.48 23.98 -13.35
C ILE A 49 -5.90 24.69 -12.05
N GLY A 50 -5.27 25.84 -11.76
CA GLY A 50 -5.56 26.63 -10.58
C GLY A 50 -4.67 27.87 -10.51
N ILE A 51 -4.91 28.73 -9.52
CA ILE A 51 -4.09 29.92 -9.25
C ILE A 51 -3.59 29.83 -7.81
N LEU A 52 -2.28 29.99 -7.61
CA LEU A 52 -1.71 30.30 -6.32
C LEU A 52 -1.86 31.81 -6.09
N CYS A 53 -2.48 32.21 -4.99
CA CYS A 53 -2.69 33.63 -4.68
C CYS A 53 -1.98 34.02 -3.39
N MET A 54 -1.34 35.19 -3.41
CA MET A 54 -0.91 35.91 -2.22
C MET A 54 -1.70 37.21 -2.13
N LEU A 55 -2.26 37.49 -0.95
CA LEU A 55 -3.06 38.67 -0.69
C LEU A 55 -2.52 39.37 0.56
N ASP A 56 -2.49 40.69 0.53
CA ASP A 56 -2.03 41.50 1.65
C ASP A 56 -2.95 42.70 1.87
N ASN A 57 -3.06 43.17 3.11
CA ASN A 57 -3.87 44.34 3.49
C ASN A 57 -3.08 45.66 3.49
N LYS A 58 -1.81 45.61 3.11
CA LYS A 58 -0.95 46.78 2.88
C LYS A 58 -0.37 46.73 1.47
N PRO A 59 -0.14 47.88 0.84
CA PRO A 59 0.59 47.93 -0.43
C PRO A 59 1.97 47.26 -0.33
N ARG A 60 2.44 46.69 -1.43
CA ARG A 60 3.71 45.94 -1.56
C ARG A 60 4.53 46.44 -2.75
N PRO A 61 5.08 47.68 -2.70
CA PRO A 61 5.94 48.20 -3.76
C PRO A 61 7.30 47.47 -3.84
N ASP A 62 7.64 46.73 -2.78
CA ASP A 62 8.83 45.87 -2.64
C ASP A 62 8.66 44.49 -3.29
N PHE A 63 7.50 44.19 -3.88
CA PHE A 63 7.32 42.97 -4.66
C PHE A 63 8.14 43.05 -5.96
N THR A 64 9.04 42.10 -6.21
CA THR A 64 9.98 42.15 -7.33
C THR A 64 9.78 40.98 -8.28
N ALA A 65 10.39 41.04 -9.46
CA ALA A 65 10.48 39.89 -10.38
C ALA A 65 11.10 38.63 -9.72
N GLY A 66 11.97 38.80 -8.72
CA GLY A 66 12.49 37.68 -7.93
C GLY A 66 11.39 36.95 -7.15
N HIS A 67 10.44 37.69 -6.59
CA HIS A 67 9.27 37.11 -5.93
C HIS A 67 8.31 36.43 -6.92
N GLU A 68 8.16 36.97 -8.14
CA GLU A 68 7.39 36.31 -9.20
C GLU A 68 7.98 34.94 -9.57
N ILE A 69 9.31 34.86 -9.76
CA ILE A 69 10.00 33.59 -10.05
C ILE A 69 9.81 32.58 -8.92
N GLN A 70 9.92 33.02 -7.67
CA GLN A 70 9.67 32.16 -6.50
C GLN A 70 8.23 31.66 -6.47
N MET A 71 7.27 32.52 -6.80
CA MET A 71 5.87 32.16 -6.85
C MET A 71 5.58 31.12 -7.95
N GLU A 72 6.22 31.24 -9.11
CA GLU A 72 6.16 30.22 -10.17
C GLU A 72 6.79 28.89 -9.75
N GLN A 73 7.90 28.92 -8.99
CA GLN A 73 8.50 27.73 -8.40
C GLN A 73 7.54 27.05 -7.42
N LEU A 74 6.87 27.82 -6.56
CA LEU A 74 5.85 27.30 -5.65
C LEU A 74 4.66 26.71 -6.41
N CYS A 75 4.22 27.32 -7.51
CA CYS A 75 3.18 26.75 -8.37
C CYS A 75 3.59 25.40 -8.96
N ARG A 76 4.85 25.27 -9.42
CA ARG A 76 5.38 23.99 -9.89
C ARG A 76 5.41 22.95 -8.77
N MET A 77 5.84 23.31 -7.57
CA MET A 77 5.83 22.39 -6.43
C MET A 77 4.41 21.95 -6.07
N ALA A 78 3.45 22.88 -6.06
CA ALA A 78 2.04 22.58 -5.81
C ALA A 78 1.47 21.58 -6.82
N LEU A 79 1.79 21.73 -8.11
CA LEU A 79 1.42 20.76 -9.14
C LEU A 79 1.98 19.36 -8.82
N HIS A 80 3.27 19.24 -8.50
CA HIS A 80 3.89 17.95 -8.19
C HIS A 80 3.23 17.29 -6.97
N CYS A 81 2.83 18.06 -5.96
CA CYS A 81 2.09 17.53 -4.81
C CYS A 81 0.71 16.98 -5.24
N ILE A 82 -0.02 17.69 -6.09
CA ILE A 82 -1.32 17.26 -6.61
C ILE A 82 -1.17 15.98 -7.45
N GLU A 83 -0.21 15.94 -8.37
CA GLU A 83 0.04 14.77 -9.22
C GLU A 83 0.43 13.53 -8.39
N ASN A 84 1.32 13.70 -7.41
CA ASN A 84 1.69 12.61 -6.51
C ASN A 84 0.51 12.12 -5.66
N TRP A 85 -0.36 13.03 -5.22
CA TRP A 85 -1.55 12.66 -4.47
C TRP A 85 -2.54 11.87 -5.35
N LEU A 86 -2.78 12.31 -6.59
CA LEU A 86 -3.64 11.59 -7.54
C LEU A 86 -3.10 10.18 -7.85
N LEU A 87 -1.78 10.03 -8.00
CA LEU A 87 -1.17 8.72 -8.20
C LEU A 87 -1.39 7.80 -7.00
N ARG A 88 -1.24 8.31 -5.76
CA ARG A 88 -1.52 7.53 -4.54
C ARG A 88 -2.96 7.06 -4.48
N LEU A 89 -3.92 7.95 -4.77
CA LEU A 89 -5.34 7.57 -4.83
C LEU A 89 -5.62 6.48 -5.88
N ASN A 90 -4.97 6.56 -7.04
CA ASN A 90 -5.13 5.54 -8.07
C ASN A 90 -4.59 4.18 -7.61
N VAL A 91 -3.45 4.16 -6.91
CA VAL A 91 -2.90 2.92 -6.32
C VAL A 91 -3.87 2.35 -5.30
N GLU A 92 -4.33 3.14 -4.33
CA GLU A 92 -5.28 2.71 -3.31
C GLU A 92 -6.58 2.16 -3.93
N ARG A 93 -7.09 2.82 -4.97
CA ARG A 93 -8.28 2.36 -5.70
C ARG A 93 -8.03 1.04 -6.42
N LEU A 94 -6.90 0.88 -7.09
CA LEU A 94 -6.57 -0.37 -7.79
C LEU A 94 -6.40 -1.53 -6.79
N GLU A 95 -5.79 -1.27 -5.64
CA GLU A 95 -5.69 -2.25 -4.56
C GLU A 95 -7.06 -2.63 -4.00
N ALA A 96 -7.93 -1.65 -3.74
CA ALA A 96 -9.29 -1.90 -3.29
C ALA A 96 -10.11 -2.70 -4.32
N GLN A 97 -9.95 -2.38 -5.61
CA GLN A 97 -10.57 -3.15 -6.70
C GLN A 97 -10.04 -4.59 -6.77
N ARG A 98 -8.73 -4.79 -6.58
CA ARG A 98 -8.14 -6.14 -6.50
C ARG A 98 -8.73 -6.93 -5.33
N VAL A 99 -8.83 -6.31 -4.15
CA VAL A 99 -9.43 -6.94 -2.96
C VAL A 99 -10.90 -7.26 -3.19
N ALA A 100 -11.68 -6.35 -3.77
CA ALA A 100 -13.09 -6.58 -4.08
C ALA A 100 -13.28 -7.71 -5.11
N LEU A 101 -12.45 -7.75 -6.16
CA LEU A 101 -12.47 -8.83 -7.14
C LEU A 101 -12.11 -10.18 -6.52
N ALA A 102 -11.14 -10.19 -5.60
CA ALA A 102 -10.79 -11.38 -4.84
C ALA A 102 -11.91 -11.81 -3.88
N ALA A 103 -12.63 -10.88 -3.26
CA ALA A 103 -13.75 -11.15 -2.35
C ALA A 103 -15.03 -11.63 -3.08
N ALA A 104 -15.21 -11.26 -4.36
CA ALA A 104 -16.32 -11.72 -5.20
C ALA A 104 -16.13 -13.14 -5.73
N LYS A 105 -14.91 -13.71 -5.65
CA LYS A 105 -14.69 -15.14 -5.89
C LYS A 105 -15.21 -15.91 -4.67
N ASP A 106 -15.95 -17.01 -4.90
CA ASP A 106 -16.31 -17.94 -3.82
C ASP A 106 -15.03 -18.61 -3.32
N LYS A 107 -14.44 -18.00 -2.28
CA LYS A 107 -13.19 -18.39 -1.66
C LYS A 107 -13.25 -19.72 -0.90
N ARG A 108 -14.43 -20.35 -0.80
CA ARG A 108 -14.60 -21.73 -0.29
C ARG A 108 -14.68 -22.77 -1.40
N SER A 109 -14.92 -22.33 -2.64
CA SER A 109 -14.93 -23.21 -3.80
C SER A 109 -13.51 -23.40 -4.36
N PRO A 110 -13.23 -24.56 -4.99
CA PRO A 110 -11.95 -24.77 -5.66
C PRO A 110 -11.67 -23.65 -6.67
N PRO A 111 -10.47 -23.04 -6.65
CA PRO A 111 -10.11 -21.99 -7.59
C PRO A 111 -10.14 -22.48 -9.04
N LYS A 112 -10.57 -21.60 -9.95
CA LYS A 112 -10.71 -21.86 -11.39
C LYS A 112 -10.01 -20.78 -12.21
N GLY A 113 -9.45 -21.15 -13.36
CA GLY A 113 -8.71 -20.23 -14.23
C GLY A 113 -7.25 -20.11 -13.79
N ASP A 114 -6.79 -18.89 -13.52
CA ASP A 114 -5.46 -18.65 -12.97
C ASP A 114 -5.44 -19.06 -11.49
N VAL A 115 -4.71 -20.13 -11.19
CA VAL A 115 -4.60 -20.73 -9.84
C VAL A 115 -3.15 -20.71 -9.39
N THR A 116 -2.92 -20.36 -8.12
CA THR A 116 -1.61 -20.55 -7.47
C THR A 116 -1.64 -21.86 -6.68
N ILE A 117 -0.70 -22.75 -6.96
CA ILE A 117 -0.55 -24.03 -6.25
C ILE A 117 0.61 -23.92 -5.27
N VAL A 118 0.40 -24.38 -4.04
CA VAL A 118 1.42 -24.51 -3.00
C VAL A 118 1.56 -25.98 -2.67
N PHE A 119 2.81 -26.42 -2.58
CA PHE A 119 3.15 -27.72 -2.03
C PHE A 119 3.87 -27.47 -0.72
N THR A 120 3.54 -28.24 0.31
CA THR A 120 4.26 -28.24 1.58
C THR A 120 4.70 -29.66 1.89
N ASP A 121 5.80 -29.79 2.60
CA ASP A 121 6.34 -31.07 3.05
C ASP A 121 7.09 -30.83 4.37
N ILE A 122 6.94 -31.73 5.35
CA ILE A 122 7.62 -31.57 6.63
C ILE A 122 9.11 -31.83 6.43
N GLN A 123 9.92 -30.81 6.70
CA GLN A 123 11.35 -30.94 6.52
C GLN A 123 11.94 -31.95 7.50
N GLY A 124 12.65 -32.96 6.95
CA GLY A 124 13.35 -33.97 7.74
C GLY A 124 12.42 -35.03 8.33
N SER A 125 11.17 -35.14 7.85
CA SER A 125 10.17 -36.06 8.38
C SER A 125 10.60 -37.51 8.42
N THR A 126 11.33 -38.01 7.40
CA THR A 126 11.86 -39.39 7.40
C THR A 126 12.69 -39.69 8.65
N ALA A 127 13.63 -38.81 9.00
CA ALA A 127 14.49 -38.98 10.17
C ALA A 127 13.68 -38.87 11.49
N LEU A 128 12.67 -38.00 11.52
CA LEU A 128 11.79 -37.86 12.69
C LEU A 128 10.93 -39.11 12.89
N TRP A 129 10.36 -39.66 11.82
CA TRP A 129 9.60 -40.91 11.82
C TRP A 129 10.45 -42.11 12.23
N GLU A 130 11.70 -42.22 11.77
CA GLU A 130 12.62 -43.28 12.17
C GLU A 130 13.03 -43.18 13.65
N THR A 131 13.16 -41.96 14.17
CA THR A 131 13.59 -41.71 15.55
C THR A 131 12.49 -42.07 16.56
N ASN A 132 11.26 -41.59 16.35
CA ASN A 132 10.14 -41.90 17.23
C ASN A 132 8.79 -41.79 16.49
N PRO A 133 8.26 -42.91 15.96
CA PRO A 133 7.01 -42.92 15.21
C PRO A 133 5.78 -42.47 16.01
N ASN A 134 5.75 -42.71 17.33
CA ASN A 134 4.60 -42.35 18.16
C ASN A 134 4.53 -40.83 18.35
N VAL A 135 5.66 -40.22 18.70
CA VAL A 135 5.76 -38.76 18.87
C VAL A 135 5.56 -38.04 17.55
N MET A 136 6.11 -38.58 16.45
CA MET A 136 5.93 -37.99 15.13
C MET A 136 4.48 -38.05 14.64
N ARG A 137 3.72 -39.09 15.00
CA ARG A 137 2.28 -39.18 14.69
C ARG A 137 1.49 -38.06 15.35
N ASP A 138 1.69 -37.84 16.65
CA ASP A 138 1.01 -36.77 17.39
C ASP A 138 1.44 -35.38 16.87
N ALA A 139 2.72 -35.23 16.52
CA ALA A 139 3.22 -33.99 15.93
C ALA A 139 2.63 -33.74 14.53
N GLN A 140 2.48 -34.77 13.71
CA GLN A 140 1.87 -34.67 12.39
C GLN A 140 0.39 -34.28 12.51
N ASP A 141 -0.37 -34.85 13.45
CA ASP A 141 -1.78 -34.48 13.66
C ASP A 141 -1.94 -32.99 14.03
N LEU A 142 -1.03 -32.45 14.84
CA LEU A 142 -1.01 -31.02 15.17
C LEU A 142 -0.58 -30.16 13.97
N HIS A 143 0.45 -30.59 13.23
CA HIS A 143 0.86 -29.95 11.98
C HIS A 143 -0.31 -29.84 11.00
N ASP A 144 -0.98 -30.95 10.73
CA ASP A 144 -2.13 -31.05 9.85
C ASP A 144 -3.26 -30.11 10.26
N THR A 145 -3.53 -30.05 11.56
CA THR A 145 -4.54 -29.15 12.12
C THR A 145 -4.17 -27.68 11.87
N ILE A 146 -2.90 -27.33 12.07
CA ILE A 146 -2.38 -25.97 11.83
C ILE A 146 -2.46 -25.62 10.35
N ILE A 147 -1.95 -26.48 9.46
CA ILE A 147 -1.95 -26.25 8.01
C ILE A 147 -3.37 -26.06 7.50
N ARG A 148 -4.32 -26.93 7.86
CA ARG A 148 -5.73 -26.80 7.45
C ARG A 148 -6.37 -25.52 7.96
N LYS A 149 -6.11 -25.14 9.22
CA LYS A 149 -6.62 -23.90 9.80
C LYS A 149 -6.09 -22.66 9.08
N VAL A 150 -4.77 -22.59 8.86
CA VAL A 150 -4.12 -21.45 8.19
C VAL A 150 -4.51 -21.40 6.71
N CYS A 151 -4.58 -22.56 6.04
CA CYS A 151 -5.07 -22.68 4.67
C CYS A 151 -6.49 -22.10 4.54
N SER A 152 -7.42 -22.53 5.40
CA SER A 152 -8.79 -22.01 5.38
C SER A 152 -8.87 -20.51 5.72
N ALA A 153 -8.07 -20.03 6.68
CA ALA A 153 -8.02 -18.61 7.03
C ALA A 153 -7.50 -17.73 5.89
N ASN A 154 -6.60 -18.29 5.06
CA ASN A 154 -6.03 -17.63 3.89
C ASN A 154 -6.74 -18.01 2.58
N HIS A 155 -7.95 -18.54 2.66
CA HIS A 155 -8.78 -18.83 1.48
C HIS A 155 -8.18 -19.86 0.51
N GLY A 156 -7.35 -20.76 1.04
CA GLY A 156 -6.83 -21.90 0.32
C GLY A 156 -7.83 -23.04 0.26
N TYR A 157 -7.65 -23.89 -0.74
CA TYR A 157 -8.38 -25.12 -0.95
C TYR A 157 -7.40 -26.29 -0.92
N GLU A 158 -7.61 -27.25 -0.02
CA GLU A 158 -6.83 -28.49 0.03
C GLU A 158 -7.22 -29.37 -1.17
N ILE A 159 -6.26 -29.65 -2.05
CA ILE A 159 -6.44 -30.55 -3.19
C ILE A 159 -6.26 -31.98 -2.70
N GLU A 160 -5.10 -32.25 -2.10
CA GLU A 160 -4.66 -33.58 -1.69
C GLU A 160 -3.67 -33.49 -0.53
N THR A 161 -3.63 -34.53 0.28
CA THR A 161 -2.61 -34.77 1.30
C THR A 161 -2.00 -36.14 1.04
N GLU A 162 -0.68 -36.19 0.86
CA GLU A 162 0.07 -37.44 0.70
C GLU A 162 1.13 -37.52 1.79
N GLY A 163 0.94 -38.44 2.75
CA GLY A 163 1.84 -38.56 3.90
C GLY A 163 1.83 -37.30 4.76
N ASP A 164 2.97 -36.63 4.84
CA ASP A 164 3.20 -35.38 5.55
C ASP A 164 3.16 -34.14 4.64
N SER A 165 2.82 -34.32 3.37
CA SER A 165 2.77 -33.26 2.36
C SER A 165 1.34 -32.78 2.09
N PHE A 166 1.18 -31.49 1.81
CA PHE A 166 -0.07 -30.90 1.36
C PHE A 166 0.08 -30.29 -0.01
N GLN A 167 -0.91 -30.55 -0.88
CA GLN A 167 -1.12 -29.79 -2.10
C GLN A 167 -2.33 -28.87 -1.92
N LEU A 168 -2.08 -27.56 -2.00
CA LEU A 168 -3.05 -26.52 -1.74
C LEU A 168 -3.22 -25.62 -2.97
N ALA A 169 -4.43 -25.12 -3.19
CA ALA A 169 -4.73 -24.20 -4.27
C ALA A 169 -5.29 -22.88 -3.74
N PHE A 170 -4.83 -21.78 -4.31
CA PHE A 170 -5.24 -20.42 -3.95
C PHE A 170 -5.72 -19.65 -5.19
N HIS A 171 -6.67 -18.76 -4.96
CA HIS A 171 -7.25 -17.89 -6.00
C HIS A 171 -6.32 -16.75 -6.44
N ASP A 172 -5.28 -16.43 -5.67
CA ASP A 172 -4.32 -15.34 -5.88
C ASP A 172 -2.99 -15.67 -5.18
N ALA A 173 -1.86 -15.26 -5.77
CA ALA A 173 -0.53 -15.53 -5.23
C ALA A 173 -0.28 -14.86 -3.87
N VAL A 174 -0.93 -13.73 -3.59
CA VAL A 174 -0.82 -13.03 -2.30
C VAL A 174 -1.42 -13.87 -1.17
N ASP A 175 -2.55 -14.53 -1.40
CA ASP A 175 -3.18 -15.41 -0.41
C ASP A 175 -2.27 -16.64 -0.13
N ALA A 176 -1.62 -17.18 -1.17
CA ALA A 176 -0.62 -18.25 -1.04
C ALA A 176 0.62 -17.84 -0.23
N VAL A 177 1.17 -16.64 -0.47
CA VAL A 177 2.33 -16.13 0.29
C VAL A 177 1.96 -15.86 1.75
N LYS A 178 0.76 -15.31 2.01
CA LYS A 178 0.27 -15.13 3.38
C LYS A 178 0.14 -16.45 4.11
N PHE A 179 -0.45 -17.46 3.46
CA PHE A 179 -0.50 -18.82 3.98
C PHE A 179 0.91 -19.32 4.35
N ALA A 180 1.88 -19.20 3.45
CA ALA A 180 3.23 -19.70 3.70
C ALA A 180 3.88 -19.05 4.93
N LEU A 181 3.73 -17.73 5.10
CA LEU A 181 4.25 -17.02 6.26
C LEU A 181 3.53 -17.40 7.55
N GLU A 182 2.19 -17.36 7.55
CA GLU A 182 1.38 -17.66 8.72
C GLU A 182 1.52 -19.12 9.17
N ALA A 183 1.70 -20.06 8.23
CA ALA A 183 1.91 -21.46 8.54
C ALA A 183 3.25 -21.66 9.28
N GLN A 184 4.33 -21.04 8.80
CA GLN A 184 5.63 -21.10 9.47
C GLN A 184 5.58 -20.49 10.88
N MET A 185 4.92 -19.35 11.03
CA MET A 185 4.75 -18.70 12.34
C MET A 185 3.92 -19.56 13.29
N ALA A 186 2.79 -20.09 12.83
CA ALA A 186 1.92 -20.94 13.65
C ALA A 186 2.60 -22.24 14.07
N LEU A 187 3.40 -22.85 13.20
CA LEU A 187 4.21 -24.02 13.53
C LEU A 187 5.31 -23.68 14.55
N PHE A 188 5.96 -22.52 14.44
CA PHE A 188 6.97 -22.07 15.40
C PHE A 188 6.38 -21.86 16.82
N GLU A 189 5.17 -21.30 16.90
CA GLU A 189 4.47 -21.01 18.15
C GLU A 189 3.73 -22.22 18.75
N ALA A 190 3.63 -23.32 17.99
CA ALA A 190 2.85 -24.48 18.42
C ALA A 190 3.40 -25.13 19.69
N SER A 191 2.49 -25.72 20.48
CA SER A 191 2.82 -26.38 21.74
C SER A 191 3.32 -27.82 21.50
N TRP A 192 4.48 -27.94 20.85
CA TRP A 192 5.15 -29.21 20.62
C TRP A 192 5.53 -29.93 21.92
N SER A 193 5.47 -31.27 21.91
CA SER A 193 5.89 -32.08 23.07
C SER A 193 7.39 -31.92 23.35
N HIS A 194 7.78 -32.06 24.62
CA HIS A 194 9.20 -32.05 25.00
C HIS A 194 10.00 -33.16 24.31
N GLU A 195 9.36 -34.30 24.03
CA GLU A 195 9.99 -35.43 23.33
C GLU A 195 10.31 -35.06 21.88
N LEU A 196 9.39 -34.39 21.17
CA LEU A 196 9.63 -33.92 19.82
C LEU A 196 10.78 -32.91 19.80
N LEU A 197 10.77 -31.94 20.72
CA LEU A 197 11.81 -30.92 20.81
C LEU A 197 13.18 -31.48 21.17
N GLY A 198 13.25 -32.68 21.76
CA GLY A 198 14.48 -33.40 22.03
C GLY A 198 15.03 -34.21 20.85
N MET A 199 14.27 -34.35 19.76
CA MET A 199 14.70 -35.07 18.56
C MET A 199 15.61 -34.20 17.68
N SER A 200 16.67 -34.80 17.13
CA SER A 200 17.49 -34.13 16.13
C SER A 200 16.64 -33.76 14.91
N ASN A 201 16.87 -32.57 14.35
CA ASN A 201 16.10 -31.96 13.25
C ASN A 201 14.71 -31.38 13.62
N ALA A 202 14.23 -31.53 14.86
CA ALA A 202 12.98 -30.91 15.30
C ALA A 202 13.18 -29.58 16.04
N CYS A 203 14.39 -29.24 16.47
CA CYS A 203 14.69 -27.95 17.08
C CYS A 203 16.11 -27.55 16.75
N ASP A 204 16.34 -26.25 16.50
CA ASP A 204 17.68 -25.70 16.40
C ASP A 204 18.12 -25.14 17.75
N ASP A 205 19.36 -25.44 18.15
CA ASP A 205 19.97 -24.94 19.38
C ASP A 205 20.14 -23.40 19.36
N GLY A 206 20.17 -22.80 18.16
CA GLY A 206 20.24 -21.36 17.93
C GLY A 206 18.90 -20.62 17.99
N GLY A 207 17.78 -21.32 18.18
CA GLY A 207 16.44 -20.73 18.26
C GLY A 207 15.85 -20.27 16.92
N ALA A 208 16.48 -20.60 15.77
CA ALA A 208 15.98 -20.21 14.46
C ALA A 208 14.67 -20.93 14.07
N PHE A 209 14.40 -22.11 14.64
CA PHE A 209 13.11 -22.78 14.55
C PHE A 209 12.88 -23.73 15.72
N ARG A 210 11.61 -23.99 16.05
CA ARG A 210 11.17 -24.84 17.16
C ARG A 210 10.01 -25.75 16.71
N GLY A 211 10.25 -27.04 16.71
CA GLY A 211 9.34 -28.09 16.25
C GLY A 211 9.34 -28.31 14.74
N LEU A 212 8.21 -28.78 14.21
CA LEU A 212 8.07 -29.07 12.79
C LEU A 212 8.10 -27.79 11.95
N ARG A 213 8.64 -27.90 10.74
CA ARG A 213 8.74 -26.82 9.76
C ARG A 213 8.43 -27.38 8.38
N ILE A 214 7.85 -26.54 7.52
CA ILE A 214 7.52 -26.90 6.15
C ILE A 214 8.53 -26.33 5.17
N ARG A 215 8.71 -26.97 4.02
CA ARG A 215 9.47 -26.47 2.86
C ARG A 215 8.56 -26.21 1.67
#